data_AF-A0A1M4SWJ9-F1
#
_entry.id   AF-A0A1M4SWJ9-F1
#
_cell.length_a   1.000
_cell.length_b   1.000
_cell.length_c   1.000
_cell.angle_alpha   90.00
_cell.angle_beta   90.00
_cell.angle_gamma   90.00
#
_symmetry.space_group_name_H-M   'P 1'
#
loop_
_entity.id
_entity.type
_entity.pdbx_description
1 polymer ?
#
loop_
_entity_poly.entity_id
_entity_poly.type
_entity_poly.pdbx_seq_one_letter_code
_entity_poly.pdbx_strand_id
1 'polypeptide(L)'
;MEKNLEPGRHLLYMEWYTGGDVGLFMKMNRVLFSGQSEYQRVDVFENPELGRVFSLDGITMTTEVDEFMYHEMLVHVPMFIHPNPKRVLIIGGGDGGSTREALKHPSVEEVILCEIDPMVIEAARNYLPTTSVEFNNPKLKIVNENGAEYVKQFENYFDVIIVDSTDPTAGEGGHLFTEDFYKACNNALTENGVFSAETEDPFYDRAWVGIAYNRIKSAFPITKVYMGFMTTYPSGMWSYTFASKGLDPLKDFDPEKVRSFEKRDTLKYYNEEIHVASFALPNFVKKLIGIEK
;
A
#
# COMPACT_ATOMS: atom_id res chain seq x y z
N MET A 1 9.62 -33.25 23.83
CA MET A 1 9.36 -31.95 24.47
C MET A 1 9.90 -30.88 23.53
N GLU A 2 9.02 -30.09 22.92
CA GLU A 2 9.45 -28.90 22.17
C GLU A 2 10.03 -27.88 23.17
N LYS A 3 11.19 -27.32 22.83
CA LYS A 3 11.82 -26.21 23.56
C LYS A 3 11.61 -24.93 22.74
N ASN A 4 11.76 -23.77 23.37
CA ASN A 4 11.82 -22.50 22.64
C ASN A 4 12.92 -22.59 21.56
N LEU A 5 12.57 -22.22 20.34
CA LEU A 5 13.48 -22.29 19.19
C LEU A 5 14.47 -21.12 19.28
N GLU A 6 15.76 -21.45 19.38
CA GLU A 6 16.86 -20.48 19.40
C GLU A 6 17.36 -20.23 17.96
N PRO A 7 17.42 -18.97 17.50
CA PRO A 7 17.73 -18.68 16.10
C PRO A 7 19.23 -18.90 15.79
N GLY A 8 19.54 -19.87 14.94
CA GLY A 8 20.89 -20.09 14.39
C GLY A 8 21.23 -19.20 13.19
N ARG A 9 22.50 -19.12 12.78
CA ARG A 9 22.95 -18.28 11.63
C ARG A 9 22.83 -18.96 10.24
N HIS A 10 22.04 -20.02 10.14
CA HIS A 10 22.05 -20.93 8.98
C HIS A 10 20.82 -20.82 8.07
N LEU A 11 19.73 -20.21 8.56
CA LEU A 11 18.53 -19.95 7.76
C LEU A 11 18.47 -18.46 7.42
N LEU A 12 18.51 -18.16 6.13
CA LEU A 12 18.49 -16.82 5.59
C LEU A 12 17.42 -16.73 4.50
N TYR A 13 16.66 -15.66 4.55
CA TYR A 13 15.89 -15.14 3.42
C TYR A 13 16.78 -14.13 2.69
N MET A 14 16.74 -14.15 1.36
CA MET A 14 17.44 -13.20 0.50
C MET A 14 16.44 -12.63 -0.49
N GLU A 15 16.31 -11.32 -0.45
CA GLU A 15 15.53 -10.52 -1.37
C GLU A 15 16.49 -9.83 -2.34
N TRP A 16 16.20 -9.92 -3.63
CA TRP A 16 16.97 -9.21 -4.66
C TRP A 16 16.16 -8.01 -5.14
N TYR A 17 16.78 -6.84 -5.15
CA TYR A 17 16.18 -5.64 -5.71
C TYR A 17 16.26 -5.65 -7.23
N THR A 18 15.47 -4.80 -7.88
CA THR A 18 15.47 -4.65 -9.34
C THR A 18 16.88 -4.51 -9.91
N GLY A 19 17.19 -5.37 -10.89
CA GLY A 19 18.51 -5.50 -11.50
C GLY A 19 19.35 -6.67 -10.97
N GLY A 20 19.07 -7.18 -9.76
CA GLY A 20 19.72 -8.39 -9.22
C GLY A 20 21.13 -8.20 -8.66
N ASP A 21 21.63 -6.97 -8.61
CA ASP A 21 22.99 -6.65 -8.13
C ASP A 21 23.04 -6.23 -6.66
N VAL A 22 21.89 -5.86 -6.09
CA VAL A 22 21.72 -5.40 -4.70
C VAL A 22 20.53 -6.12 -4.09
N GLY A 23 20.51 -6.26 -2.77
CA GLY A 23 19.43 -6.92 -2.07
C GLY A 23 19.51 -6.79 -0.57
N LEU A 24 18.53 -7.39 0.10
CA LEU A 24 18.42 -7.50 1.55
C LEU A 24 18.53 -8.97 1.96
N PHE A 25 19.12 -9.23 3.12
CA PHE A 25 19.05 -10.56 3.72
C PHE A 25 18.48 -10.46 5.13
N MET A 26 17.64 -11.43 5.47
CA MET A 26 17.02 -11.52 6.78
C MET A 26 17.30 -12.89 7.39
N LYS A 27 17.66 -12.91 8.67
CA LYS A 27 17.73 -14.15 9.44
C LYS A 27 16.32 -14.70 9.65
N MET A 28 16.14 -16.00 9.42
CA MET A 28 14.89 -16.68 9.74
C MET A 28 15.07 -17.48 11.03
N ASN A 29 14.22 -17.23 12.03
CA ASN A 29 14.10 -18.12 13.19
C ASN A 29 13.29 -19.36 12.81
N ARG A 30 12.12 -19.15 12.18
CA ARG A 30 11.18 -20.20 11.78
C ARG A 30 10.40 -19.76 10.56
N VAL A 31 10.13 -20.69 9.66
CA VAL A 31 9.13 -20.51 8.58
C VAL A 31 7.77 -20.94 9.13
N LEU A 32 6.80 -20.03 9.11
CA LEU A 32 5.44 -20.25 9.59
C LEU A 32 4.55 -20.85 8.48
N PHE A 33 4.75 -20.39 7.25
CA PHE A 33 3.99 -20.82 6.09
C PHE A 33 4.84 -20.68 4.83
N SER A 34 4.71 -21.64 3.91
CA SER A 34 5.23 -21.57 2.55
C SER A 34 4.24 -22.27 1.63
N GLY A 35 3.72 -21.56 0.64
CA GLY A 35 2.72 -22.05 -0.30
C GLY A 35 2.96 -21.51 -1.72
N GLN A 36 2.43 -22.20 -2.72
CA GLN A 36 2.43 -21.75 -4.11
C GLN A 36 0.97 -21.72 -4.56
N SER A 37 0.45 -20.54 -4.89
CA SER A 37 -0.85 -20.38 -5.55
C SER A 37 -0.69 -20.46 -7.07
N GLU A 38 -1.79 -20.31 -7.79
CA GLU A 38 -1.75 -20.17 -9.26
C GLU A 38 -1.13 -18.83 -9.71
N TYR A 39 -1.03 -17.85 -8.81
CA TYR A 39 -0.51 -16.51 -9.09
C TYR A 39 0.96 -16.37 -8.69
N GLN A 40 1.32 -16.83 -7.49
CA GLN A 40 2.60 -16.50 -6.87
C GLN A 40 2.96 -17.43 -5.70
N ARG A 41 4.21 -17.37 -5.29
CA ARG A 41 4.71 -18.02 -4.08
C ARG A 41 4.46 -17.11 -2.88
N VAL A 42 3.94 -17.70 -1.80
CA VAL A 42 3.64 -17.04 -0.53
C VAL A 42 4.53 -17.64 0.56
N ASP A 43 5.34 -16.83 1.22
CA ASP A 43 6.10 -17.24 2.40
C ASP A 43 5.80 -16.30 3.59
N VAL A 44 5.67 -16.88 4.78
CA VAL A 44 5.61 -16.16 6.05
C VAL A 44 6.62 -16.78 7.01
N PHE A 45 7.51 -15.97 7.57
CA PHE A 45 8.54 -16.42 8.50
C PHE A 45 8.74 -15.44 9.65
N GLU A 46 9.42 -15.88 10.71
CA GLU A 46 9.76 -15.05 11.87
C GLU A 46 11.22 -14.60 11.78
N ASN A 47 11.44 -13.30 11.84
CA ASN A 47 12.73 -12.67 12.04
C ASN A 47 12.85 -12.22 13.52
N PRO A 48 14.03 -12.39 14.18
CA PRO A 48 14.18 -12.00 15.59
C PRO A 48 13.96 -10.52 15.92
N GLU A 49 14.21 -9.62 14.97
CA GLU A 49 14.12 -8.17 15.16
C GLU A 49 12.87 -7.59 14.49
N LEU A 50 12.49 -8.12 13.31
CA LEU A 50 11.39 -7.60 12.50
C LEU A 50 10.02 -8.26 12.79
N GLY A 51 9.99 -9.29 13.63
CA GLY A 51 8.78 -10.06 13.92
C GLY A 51 8.40 -10.95 12.73
N ARG A 52 7.09 -11.06 12.44
CA ARG A 52 6.63 -11.80 11.27
C ARG A 52 6.92 -11.01 9.99
N VAL A 53 7.51 -11.69 9.02
CA VAL A 53 7.80 -11.19 7.68
C VAL A 53 6.95 -11.96 6.68
N PHE A 54 6.24 -11.25 5.83
CA PHE A 54 5.46 -11.77 4.72
C PHE A 54 6.13 -11.40 3.41
N SER A 55 6.30 -12.36 2.52
CA SER A 55 6.89 -12.15 1.21
C SER A 55 6.11 -12.86 0.11
N LEU A 56 6.08 -12.24 -1.07
CA LEU A 56 5.52 -12.76 -2.30
C LEU A 56 6.61 -12.90 -3.36
N ASP A 57 6.75 -14.08 -3.97
CA ASP A 57 7.81 -14.40 -4.95
C ASP A 57 9.23 -14.00 -4.51
N GLY A 58 9.48 -14.01 -3.20
CA GLY A 58 10.77 -13.64 -2.63
C GLY A 58 11.00 -12.14 -2.47
N ILE A 59 9.95 -11.31 -2.56
CA ILE A 59 9.95 -9.86 -2.34
C ILE A 59 9.24 -9.56 -1.02
N THR A 60 9.81 -8.71 -0.18
CA THR A 60 9.28 -8.40 1.15
C THR A 60 8.02 -7.53 0.99
N MET A 61 6.87 -8.01 1.46
CA MET A 61 5.61 -7.26 1.44
C MET A 61 5.36 -6.54 2.76
N THR A 62 5.48 -7.24 3.89
CA THR A 62 5.31 -6.60 5.21
C THR A 62 6.23 -7.19 6.24
N THR A 63 6.64 -6.34 7.20
CA THR A 63 7.19 -6.79 8.47
C THR A 63 6.40 -6.21 9.63
N GLU A 64 6.22 -6.99 10.70
CA GLU A 64 5.38 -6.62 11.85
C GLU A 64 5.85 -5.33 12.53
N VAL A 65 7.16 -5.05 12.49
CA VAL A 65 7.72 -3.88 13.16
C VAL A 65 7.43 -2.59 12.44
N ASP A 66 7.39 -2.54 11.11
CA ASP A 66 7.40 -1.29 10.33
C ASP A 66 6.29 -1.13 9.28
N GLU A 67 5.43 -2.13 9.05
CA GLU A 67 4.33 -2.04 8.07
C GLU A 67 3.44 -0.80 8.24
N PHE A 68 3.32 -0.31 9.49
CA PHE A 68 2.56 0.89 9.81
C PHE A 68 3.06 2.14 9.06
N MET A 69 4.36 2.24 8.73
CA MET A 69 4.90 3.38 8.00
C MET A 69 4.30 3.47 6.59
N TYR A 70 4.13 2.30 5.95
CA TYR A 70 3.57 2.18 4.62
C TYR A 70 2.06 2.39 4.63
N HIS A 71 1.34 1.59 5.42
CA HIS A 71 -0.12 1.62 5.42
C HIS A 71 -0.69 2.96 5.92
N GLU A 72 -0.10 3.57 6.96
CA GLU A 72 -0.59 4.88 7.41
C GLU A 72 -0.41 5.96 6.34
N MET A 73 0.72 5.97 5.61
CA MET A 73 0.94 6.96 4.56
C MET A 73 0.03 6.73 3.35
N LEU A 74 -0.06 5.49 2.86
CA LEU A 74 -0.87 5.14 1.69
C LEU A 74 -2.36 5.47 1.93
N VAL A 75 -2.87 5.20 3.14
CA VAL A 75 -4.29 5.32 3.47
C VAL A 75 -4.65 6.68 4.04
N HIS A 76 -3.91 7.22 5.00
CA HIS A 76 -4.36 8.44 5.69
C HIS A 76 -4.18 9.70 4.86
N VAL A 77 -3.24 9.75 3.92
CA VAL A 77 -3.14 10.88 2.99
C VAL A 77 -4.47 11.12 2.23
N PRO A 78 -5.01 10.18 1.44
CA PRO A 78 -6.28 10.41 0.75
C PRO A 78 -7.47 10.51 1.71
N MET A 79 -7.53 9.70 2.78
CA MET A 79 -8.69 9.64 3.67
C MET A 79 -8.93 10.97 4.41
N PHE A 80 -7.88 11.67 4.84
CA PHE A 80 -8.04 12.98 5.50
C PHE A 80 -8.33 14.14 4.52
N ILE A 81 -7.95 14.00 3.24
CA ILE A 81 -8.31 14.97 2.19
C ILE A 81 -9.78 14.86 1.81
N HIS A 82 -10.32 13.64 1.73
CA HIS A 82 -11.73 13.47 1.39
C HIS A 82 -12.64 14.15 2.44
N PRO A 83 -13.70 14.87 2.05
CA PRO A 83 -14.56 15.58 3.00
C PRO A 83 -15.28 14.67 4.01
N ASN A 84 -15.74 13.50 3.54
CA ASN A 84 -16.48 12.52 4.35
C ASN A 84 -16.45 11.13 3.70
N PRO A 85 -15.33 10.38 3.78
CA PRO A 85 -15.17 9.12 3.05
C PRO A 85 -16.06 8.02 3.67
N LYS A 86 -16.94 7.41 2.86
CA LYS A 86 -17.87 6.36 3.28
C LYS A 86 -17.60 5.03 2.60
N ARG A 87 -17.31 5.05 1.29
CA ARG A 87 -17.06 3.83 0.50
C ARG A 87 -15.63 3.82 -0.02
N VAL A 88 -14.85 2.85 0.45
CA VAL A 88 -13.44 2.70 0.12
C VAL A 88 -13.24 1.42 -0.67
N LEU A 89 -12.54 1.51 -1.79
CA LEU A 89 -12.01 0.35 -2.51
C LEU A 89 -10.50 0.28 -2.30
N ILE A 90 -10.03 -0.89 -1.88
CA ILE A 90 -8.61 -1.23 -1.80
C ILE A 90 -8.37 -2.32 -2.84
N ILE A 91 -7.44 -2.08 -3.76
CA ILE A 91 -7.04 -3.03 -4.80
C ILE A 91 -5.65 -3.55 -4.45
N GLY A 92 -5.52 -4.88 -4.33
CA GLY A 92 -4.37 -5.52 -3.69
C GLY A 92 -4.50 -5.50 -2.16
N GLY A 93 -3.41 -5.29 -1.43
CA GLY A 93 -3.42 -5.12 0.04
C GLY A 93 -3.92 -6.33 0.80
N GLY A 94 -3.72 -7.54 0.25
CA GLY A 94 -4.23 -8.80 0.79
C GLY A 94 -3.73 -9.16 2.19
N ASP A 95 -2.70 -8.50 2.72
CA ASP A 95 -2.29 -8.64 4.13
C ASP A 95 -3.27 -7.97 5.12
N GLY A 96 -4.05 -6.99 4.66
CA GLY A 96 -5.08 -6.29 5.43
C GLY A 96 -4.67 -4.98 6.10
N GLY A 97 -3.41 -4.54 6.02
CA GLY A 97 -2.92 -3.34 6.68
C GLY A 97 -3.65 -2.07 6.21
N SER A 98 -3.79 -1.90 4.89
CA SER A 98 -4.59 -0.79 4.34
C SER A 98 -6.06 -0.83 4.77
N THR A 99 -6.63 -2.03 4.88
CA THR A 99 -8.01 -2.22 5.38
C THR A 99 -8.14 -1.79 6.83
N ARG A 100 -7.18 -2.19 7.68
CA ARG A 100 -7.12 -1.79 9.09
C ARG A 100 -7.07 -0.26 9.22
N GLU A 101 -6.23 0.41 8.44
CA GLU A 101 -6.10 1.87 8.48
C GLU A 101 -7.35 2.58 7.98
N ALA A 102 -8.00 2.08 6.91
CA ALA A 102 -9.23 2.67 6.39
C ALA A 102 -10.36 2.58 7.42
N LEU A 103 -10.50 1.44 8.11
CA LEU A 103 -11.55 1.20 9.11
C LEU A 103 -11.35 1.99 10.42
N LYS A 104 -10.19 2.63 10.65
CA LYS A 104 -10.04 3.60 11.74
C LYS A 104 -10.90 4.85 11.53
N HIS A 105 -11.28 5.18 10.29
CA HIS A 105 -12.10 6.35 9.97
C HIS A 105 -13.58 6.08 10.25
N PRO A 106 -14.21 6.77 11.24
CA PRO A 106 -15.57 6.44 11.68
C PRO A 106 -16.65 6.71 10.63
N SER A 107 -16.37 7.59 9.66
CA SER A 107 -17.27 7.87 8.53
C SER A 107 -17.39 6.71 7.55
N VAL A 108 -16.44 5.77 7.55
CA VAL A 108 -16.44 4.63 6.64
C VAL A 108 -17.63 3.73 6.94
N GLU A 109 -18.41 3.44 5.91
CA GLU A 109 -19.60 2.58 5.92
C GLU A 109 -19.30 1.25 5.22
N GLU A 110 -18.42 1.24 4.22
CA GLU A 110 -18.02 0.06 3.43
C GLU A 110 -16.54 0.15 3.04
N VAL A 111 -15.83 -0.97 3.20
CA VAL A 111 -14.51 -1.21 2.61
C VAL A 111 -14.60 -2.46 1.74
N ILE A 112 -14.25 -2.35 0.47
CA ILE A 112 -14.04 -3.49 -0.42
C ILE A 112 -12.55 -3.73 -0.56
N LEU A 113 -12.09 -4.91 -0.18
CA LEU A 113 -10.73 -5.39 -0.41
C LEU A 113 -10.75 -6.35 -1.61
N CYS A 114 -10.16 -5.92 -2.72
CA CYS A 114 -10.08 -6.67 -3.96
C CYS A 114 -8.67 -7.25 -4.14
N GLU A 115 -8.49 -8.49 -3.70
CA GLU A 115 -7.22 -9.22 -3.73
C GLU A 115 -7.33 -10.40 -4.69
N ILE A 116 -6.50 -10.43 -5.73
CA ILE A 116 -6.58 -11.45 -6.77
C ILE A 116 -6.30 -12.87 -6.26
N ASP A 117 -5.40 -13.00 -5.27
CA ASP A 117 -4.94 -14.29 -4.76
C ASP A 117 -5.61 -14.65 -3.42
N PRO A 118 -6.55 -15.61 -3.38
CA PRO A 118 -7.18 -16.04 -2.13
C PRO A 118 -6.18 -16.64 -1.13
N MET A 119 -5.06 -17.21 -1.59
CA MET A 119 -4.03 -17.74 -0.67
C MET A 119 -3.38 -16.63 0.15
N VAL A 120 -3.25 -15.42 -0.41
CA VAL A 120 -2.73 -14.25 0.32
C VAL A 120 -3.66 -13.90 1.47
N ILE A 121 -4.97 -13.82 1.21
CA ILE A 121 -5.99 -13.55 2.25
C ILE A 121 -5.96 -14.63 3.35
N GLU A 122 -5.88 -15.91 2.97
CA GLU A 122 -5.83 -17.02 3.91
C GLU A 122 -4.53 -17.03 4.74
N ALA A 123 -3.39 -16.77 4.11
CA ALA A 123 -2.10 -16.66 4.79
C ALA A 123 -2.10 -15.48 5.77
N ALA A 124 -2.61 -14.33 5.35
CA ALA A 124 -2.73 -13.14 6.20
C ALA A 124 -3.62 -13.42 7.42
N ARG A 125 -4.81 -14.00 7.21
CA ARG A 125 -5.75 -14.37 8.28
C ARG A 125 -5.14 -15.29 9.34
N ASN A 126 -4.31 -16.24 8.91
CA ASN A 126 -3.73 -17.24 9.80
C ASN A 126 -2.41 -16.81 10.44
N TYR A 127 -1.61 -16.01 9.72
CA TYR A 127 -0.22 -15.75 10.07
C TYR A 127 0.15 -14.27 10.19
N LEU A 128 -0.72 -13.32 9.85
CA LEU A 128 -0.46 -11.87 9.97
C LEU A 128 -1.54 -11.19 10.84
N PRO A 129 -1.58 -11.47 12.15
CA PRO A 129 -2.66 -11.00 13.02
C PRO A 129 -2.70 -9.47 13.21
N THR A 130 -1.59 -8.78 12.96
CA THR A 130 -1.48 -7.32 13.14
C THR A 130 -2.13 -6.56 11.98
N THR A 131 -1.99 -7.05 10.75
CA THR A 131 -2.56 -6.42 9.55
C THR A 131 -3.98 -6.93 9.28
N SER A 132 -4.21 -8.25 9.41
CA SER A 132 -5.52 -8.87 9.12
C SER A 132 -6.57 -8.75 10.23
N VAL A 133 -6.30 -7.97 11.28
CA VAL A 133 -7.16 -7.85 12.48
C VAL A 133 -8.61 -7.48 12.16
N GLU A 134 -8.84 -6.73 11.08
CA GLU A 134 -10.16 -6.28 10.65
C GLU A 134 -10.85 -7.23 9.65
N PHE A 135 -10.31 -8.41 9.35
CA PHE A 135 -10.89 -9.33 8.35
C PHE A 135 -12.29 -9.88 8.69
N ASN A 136 -12.75 -9.69 9.92
CA ASN A 136 -14.11 -10.04 10.35
C ASN A 136 -14.97 -8.80 10.63
N ASN A 137 -14.51 -7.60 10.27
CA ASN A 137 -15.28 -6.38 10.43
C ASN A 137 -16.53 -6.41 9.53
N PRO A 138 -17.73 -6.12 10.03
CA PRO A 138 -18.96 -6.17 9.23
C PRO A 138 -19.00 -5.15 8.09
N LYS A 139 -18.14 -4.12 8.11
CA LYS A 139 -18.01 -3.13 7.03
C LYS A 139 -17.07 -3.60 5.92
N LEU A 140 -16.31 -4.67 6.13
CA LEU A 140 -15.37 -5.21 5.15
C LEU A 140 -16.03 -6.26 4.27
N LYS A 141 -15.84 -6.12 2.97
CA LYS A 141 -16.13 -7.14 1.97
C LYS A 141 -14.83 -7.51 1.24
N ILE A 142 -14.40 -8.76 1.35
CA ILE A 142 -13.26 -9.29 0.60
C ILE A 142 -13.80 -9.90 -0.70
N VAL A 143 -13.18 -9.55 -1.83
CA VAL A 143 -13.47 -10.13 -3.15
C VAL A 143 -12.18 -10.64 -3.77
N ASN A 144 -12.22 -11.85 -4.35
CA ASN A 144 -11.08 -12.47 -5.01
C ASN A 144 -11.19 -12.33 -6.52
N GLU A 145 -10.86 -11.14 -7.03
CA GLU A 145 -10.96 -10.78 -8.44
C GLU A 145 -9.75 -9.95 -8.89
N ASN A 146 -9.50 -9.90 -10.20
CA ASN A 146 -8.50 -9.00 -10.76
C ASN A 146 -9.00 -7.55 -10.62
N GLY A 147 -8.28 -6.73 -9.84
CA GLY A 147 -8.66 -5.35 -9.56
C GLY A 147 -8.83 -4.45 -10.78
N ALA A 148 -8.05 -4.71 -11.85
CA ALA A 148 -8.16 -3.94 -13.10
C ALA A 148 -9.47 -4.20 -13.84
N GLU A 149 -10.03 -5.40 -13.73
CA GLU A 149 -11.36 -5.73 -14.27
C GLU A 149 -12.48 -5.40 -13.28
N TYR A 150 -12.27 -5.63 -12.00
CA TYR A 150 -13.26 -5.38 -10.95
C TYR A 150 -13.70 -3.92 -10.90
N VAL A 151 -12.75 -2.99 -10.95
CA VAL A 151 -13.05 -1.54 -10.85
C VAL A 151 -13.94 -1.05 -12.00
N LYS A 152 -13.90 -1.69 -13.18
CA LYS A 152 -14.71 -1.32 -14.35
C LYS A 152 -16.21 -1.60 -14.16
N GLN A 153 -16.58 -2.38 -13.14
CA GLN A 153 -17.98 -2.68 -12.81
C GLN A 153 -18.68 -1.49 -12.13
N PHE A 154 -17.94 -0.45 -11.76
CA PHE A 154 -18.42 0.69 -10.97
C PHE A 154 -18.28 2.01 -11.73
N GLU A 155 -19.24 2.90 -11.51
CA GLU A 155 -19.22 4.28 -11.98
C GLU A 155 -19.77 5.18 -10.86
N ASN A 156 -19.06 6.26 -10.53
CA ASN A 156 -19.48 7.25 -9.52
C ASN A 156 -19.93 6.61 -8.17
N TYR A 157 -19.16 5.65 -7.66
CA TYR A 157 -19.53 4.84 -6.50
C TYR A 157 -18.62 5.03 -5.28
N PHE A 158 -17.30 5.01 -5.47
CA PHE A 158 -16.32 5.04 -4.38
C PHE A 158 -15.91 6.47 -4.04
N ASP A 159 -15.77 6.76 -2.75
CA ASP A 159 -15.22 8.04 -2.27
C ASP A 159 -13.69 8.03 -2.31
N VAL A 160 -13.11 6.85 -2.03
CA VAL A 160 -11.65 6.65 -1.99
C VAL A 160 -11.31 5.34 -2.69
N ILE A 161 -10.34 5.39 -3.59
CA ILE A 161 -9.69 4.20 -4.16
C ILE A 161 -8.22 4.21 -3.74
N ILE A 162 -7.75 3.08 -3.24
CA ILE A 162 -6.37 2.86 -2.79
C ILE A 162 -5.82 1.68 -3.57
N VAL A 163 -4.71 1.88 -4.27
CA VAL A 163 -3.98 0.81 -4.96
C VAL A 163 -2.77 0.43 -4.12
N ASP A 164 -2.88 -0.73 -3.51
CA ASP A 164 -1.91 -1.34 -2.59
C ASP A 164 -1.35 -2.59 -3.29
N SER A 165 -0.61 -2.37 -4.37
CA SER A 165 -0.15 -3.41 -5.29
C SER A 165 1.22 -3.97 -4.91
N THR A 166 1.54 -5.13 -5.49
CA THR A 166 2.93 -5.58 -5.63
C THR A 166 3.61 -4.87 -6.79
N ASP A 167 4.95 -4.98 -6.87
CA ASP A 167 5.73 -4.41 -7.96
C ASP A 167 5.13 -4.74 -9.33
N PRO A 168 5.15 -3.82 -10.31
CA PRO A 168 4.55 -4.01 -11.63
C PRO A 168 5.17 -5.16 -12.44
N THR A 169 6.36 -5.63 -12.05
CA THR A 169 7.03 -6.81 -12.64
C THR A 169 6.87 -8.09 -11.81
N ALA A 170 6.30 -8.00 -10.61
CA ALA A 170 6.03 -9.14 -9.73
C ALA A 170 4.57 -9.59 -9.87
N GLY A 171 4.37 -10.91 -9.98
CA GLY A 171 3.04 -11.52 -10.11
C GLY A 171 2.13 -10.82 -11.13
N GLU A 172 0.95 -10.41 -10.68
CA GLU A 172 -0.10 -9.79 -11.48
C GLU A 172 -0.09 -8.24 -11.46
N GLY A 173 0.93 -7.63 -10.82
CA GLY A 173 0.99 -6.19 -10.57
C GLY A 173 0.88 -5.32 -11.82
N GLY A 174 1.47 -5.75 -12.94
CA GLY A 174 1.52 -4.97 -14.19
C GLY A 174 0.14 -4.54 -14.74
N HIS A 175 -0.93 -5.28 -14.44
CA HIS A 175 -2.30 -4.93 -14.84
C HIS A 175 -2.80 -3.63 -14.19
N LEU A 176 -2.28 -3.30 -12.99
CA LEU A 176 -2.66 -2.14 -12.18
C LEU A 176 -1.87 -0.87 -12.53
N PHE A 177 -1.00 -0.92 -13.55
CA PHE A 177 -0.16 0.20 -13.95
C PHE A 177 -0.52 0.77 -15.33
N THR A 178 -1.69 0.45 -15.90
CA THR A 178 -2.09 0.91 -17.25
C THR A 178 -2.88 2.23 -17.22
N GLU A 179 -2.84 3.01 -18.30
CA GLU A 179 -3.69 4.22 -18.41
C GLU A 179 -5.18 3.89 -18.32
N ASP A 180 -5.61 2.78 -18.93
CA ASP A 180 -7.01 2.36 -18.93
C ASP A 180 -7.48 1.98 -17.53
N PHE A 181 -6.62 1.35 -16.73
CA PHE A 181 -6.88 1.10 -15.32
C PHE A 181 -7.08 2.40 -14.53
N TYR A 182 -6.19 3.39 -14.67
CA TYR A 182 -6.33 4.65 -13.93
C TYR A 182 -7.56 5.46 -14.39
N LYS A 183 -7.93 5.40 -15.68
CA LYS A 183 -9.20 5.96 -16.18
C LYS A 183 -10.41 5.24 -15.58
N ALA A 184 -10.37 3.91 -15.48
CA ALA A 184 -11.42 3.15 -14.83
C ALA A 184 -11.56 3.50 -13.34
N CYS A 185 -10.44 3.67 -12.63
CA CYS A 185 -10.44 4.18 -11.25
C CYS A 185 -11.08 5.58 -11.15
N ASN A 186 -10.71 6.50 -12.05
CA ASN A 186 -11.31 7.83 -12.10
C ASN A 186 -12.83 7.76 -12.32
N ASN A 187 -13.30 6.91 -13.24
CA ASN A 187 -14.73 6.73 -13.50
C ASN A 187 -15.48 6.13 -12.31
N ALA A 188 -14.86 5.17 -11.61
CA ALA A 188 -15.45 4.50 -10.45
C ALA A 188 -15.55 5.43 -9.21
N LEU A 189 -14.71 6.47 -9.13
CA LEU A 189 -14.75 7.47 -8.06
C LEU A 189 -15.95 8.42 -8.18
N THR A 190 -16.45 8.89 -7.04
CA THR A 190 -17.46 9.97 -6.98
C THR A 190 -16.90 11.30 -7.48
N GLU A 191 -17.74 12.34 -7.61
CA GLU A 191 -17.31 13.68 -8.03
C GLU A 191 -16.20 14.27 -7.14
N ASN A 192 -16.27 14.03 -5.83
CA ASN A 192 -15.25 14.46 -4.86
C ASN A 192 -14.22 13.36 -4.54
N GLY A 193 -14.23 12.29 -5.31
CA GLY A 193 -13.43 11.11 -5.04
C GLY A 193 -11.92 11.38 -5.11
N VAL A 194 -11.18 10.71 -4.23
CA VAL A 194 -9.73 10.78 -4.14
C VAL A 194 -9.10 9.40 -4.35
N PHE A 195 -7.85 9.41 -4.78
CA PHE A 195 -7.09 8.23 -5.15
C PHE A 195 -5.72 8.28 -4.49
N SER A 196 -5.24 7.13 -4.03
CA SER A 196 -3.81 6.93 -3.80
C SER A 196 -3.35 5.61 -4.41
N ALA A 197 -2.09 5.58 -4.81
CA ALA A 197 -1.37 4.37 -5.15
C ALA A 197 0.01 4.40 -4.50
N GLU A 198 0.52 3.24 -4.10
CA GLU A 198 1.96 3.06 -4.00
C GLU A 198 2.56 3.20 -5.42
N THR A 199 3.73 3.83 -5.53
CA THR A 199 4.37 4.05 -6.84
C THR A 199 5.86 3.80 -6.79
N GLU A 200 6.29 2.75 -6.08
CA GLU A 200 7.69 2.28 -6.01
C GLU A 200 8.69 3.25 -5.35
N ASP A 201 9.94 2.82 -5.23
CA ASP A 201 11.06 3.67 -4.84
C ASP A 201 11.66 4.44 -6.05
N PRO A 202 12.05 5.72 -5.88
CA PRO A 202 12.63 6.53 -6.95
C PRO A 202 14.11 6.23 -7.21
N PHE A 203 14.61 5.05 -6.86
CA PHE A 203 16.01 4.67 -6.98
C PHE A 203 16.23 3.41 -7.84
N TYR A 204 15.95 2.22 -7.30
CA TYR A 204 16.01 0.94 -8.01
C TYR A 204 14.92 0.88 -9.07
N ASP A 205 13.70 1.27 -8.70
CA ASP A 205 12.50 1.19 -9.53
C ASP A 205 12.06 2.54 -10.12
N ARG A 206 12.99 3.49 -10.19
CA ARG A 206 12.79 4.87 -10.71
C ARG A 206 12.04 4.96 -12.04
N ALA A 207 12.20 3.98 -12.93
CA ALA A 207 11.50 3.97 -14.22
C ALA A 207 9.98 3.84 -14.01
N TRP A 208 9.57 2.97 -13.10
CA TRP A 208 8.17 2.75 -12.75
C TRP A 208 7.55 3.94 -12.04
N VAL A 209 8.28 4.63 -11.16
CA VAL A 209 7.81 5.91 -10.57
C VAL A 209 7.40 6.91 -11.66
N GLY A 210 8.26 7.11 -12.66
CA GLY A 210 7.99 8.02 -13.78
C GLY A 210 6.84 7.55 -14.66
N ILE A 211 6.73 6.24 -14.91
CA ILE A 211 5.65 5.65 -15.71
C ILE A 211 4.31 5.79 -14.97
N ALA A 212 4.23 5.34 -13.72
CA ALA A 212 3.04 5.40 -12.89
C ALA A 212 2.54 6.84 -12.75
N TYR A 213 3.43 7.77 -12.39
CA TYR A 213 3.07 9.19 -12.27
C TYR A 213 2.45 9.74 -13.56
N ASN A 214 3.06 9.49 -14.72
CA ASN A 214 2.55 10.01 -16.00
C ASN A 214 1.20 9.38 -16.40
N ARG A 215 1.00 8.10 -16.11
CA ARG A 215 -0.25 7.39 -16.40
C ARG A 215 -1.38 7.79 -15.46
N ILE A 216 -1.10 8.02 -14.16
CA ILE A 216 -2.08 8.57 -13.22
C ILE A 216 -2.44 10.00 -13.63
N LYS A 217 -1.43 10.83 -13.96
CA LYS A 217 -1.61 12.21 -14.42
C LYS A 217 -2.45 12.34 -15.69
N SER A 218 -2.45 11.34 -16.57
CA SER A 218 -3.29 11.35 -17.77
C SER A 218 -4.77 11.07 -17.47
N ALA A 219 -5.08 10.47 -16.31
CA ALA A 219 -6.43 10.15 -15.88
C ALA A 219 -7.03 11.17 -14.88
N PHE A 220 -6.21 11.94 -14.16
CA PHE A 220 -6.67 12.84 -13.09
C PHE A 220 -6.20 14.29 -13.28
N PRO A 221 -7.07 15.29 -13.00
CA PRO A 221 -6.68 16.70 -13.09
C PRO A 221 -5.69 17.13 -11.98
N ILE A 222 -5.76 16.50 -10.79
CA ILE A 222 -4.79 16.69 -9.72
C ILE A 222 -3.99 15.40 -9.56
N THR A 223 -2.66 15.51 -9.60
CA THR A 223 -1.74 14.38 -9.35
C THR A 223 -0.47 14.89 -8.66
N LYS A 224 -0.16 14.32 -7.50
CA LYS A 224 0.95 14.74 -6.64
C LYS A 224 1.65 13.51 -6.06
N VAL A 225 2.95 13.41 -6.29
CA VAL A 225 3.79 12.44 -5.59
C VAL A 225 4.04 12.95 -4.17
N TYR A 226 3.94 12.04 -3.20
CA TYR A 226 4.40 12.20 -1.83
C TYR A 226 5.26 11.01 -1.45
N MET A 227 6.06 11.15 -0.39
CA MET A 227 7.02 10.12 0.00
C MET A 227 6.99 9.84 1.50
N GLY A 228 7.36 8.62 1.85
CA GLY A 228 7.55 8.19 3.23
C GLY A 228 8.78 7.30 3.36
N PHE A 229 9.28 7.17 4.58
CA PHE A 229 10.23 6.11 4.88
C PHE A 229 9.51 4.78 4.93
N MET A 230 10.14 3.73 4.42
CA MET A 230 9.70 2.35 4.62
C MET A 230 10.96 1.51 4.85
N THR A 231 11.22 1.15 6.10
CA THR A 231 12.56 0.72 6.53
C THR A 231 13.02 -0.64 6.02
N THR A 232 12.11 -1.50 5.55
CA THR A 232 12.45 -2.81 4.97
C THR A 232 12.23 -2.90 3.47
N TYR A 233 11.71 -1.85 2.83
CA TYR A 233 11.54 -1.83 1.37
C TYR A 233 12.82 -1.38 0.65
N PRO A 234 12.97 -1.70 -0.65
CA PRO A 234 14.10 -1.28 -1.46
C PRO A 234 14.41 0.23 -1.30
N SER A 235 15.69 0.54 -1.08
CA SER A 235 16.24 1.88 -0.81
C SER A 235 15.84 2.55 0.52
N GLY A 236 14.75 2.12 1.17
CA GLY A 236 14.18 2.77 2.34
C GLY A 236 13.37 4.05 2.05
N MET A 237 13.32 4.49 0.79
CA MET A 237 12.65 5.70 0.34
C MET A 237 11.48 5.34 -0.56
N TRP A 238 10.26 5.33 -0.01
CA TRP A 238 9.08 4.92 -0.76
C TRP A 238 8.29 6.11 -1.30
N SER A 239 7.76 5.97 -2.50
CA SER A 239 6.89 6.97 -3.11
C SER A 239 5.46 6.48 -3.22
N TYR A 240 4.54 7.43 -3.16
CA TYR A 240 3.12 7.24 -3.34
C TYR A 240 2.62 8.36 -4.25
N THR A 241 1.53 8.13 -4.95
CA THR A 241 0.90 9.15 -5.78
C THR A 241 -0.54 9.38 -5.33
N PHE A 242 -0.81 10.59 -4.87
CA PHE A 242 -2.16 11.10 -4.64
C PHE A 242 -2.74 11.63 -5.95
N ALA A 243 -4.02 11.35 -6.19
CA ALA A 243 -4.77 11.98 -7.27
C ALA A 243 -6.22 12.27 -6.87
N SER A 244 -6.87 13.22 -7.55
CA SER A 244 -8.27 13.56 -7.31
C SER A 244 -8.90 14.25 -8.51
N LYS A 245 -10.22 14.43 -8.47
CA LYS A 245 -10.98 15.21 -9.47
C LYS A 245 -10.95 16.72 -9.25
N GLY A 246 -10.31 17.21 -8.19
CA GLY A 246 -10.20 18.64 -7.92
C GLY A 246 -9.58 19.04 -6.58
N LEU A 247 -9.65 18.17 -5.57
CA LEU A 247 -9.06 18.41 -4.25
C LEU A 247 -7.52 18.40 -4.31
N ASP A 248 -6.89 19.47 -3.85
CA ASP A 248 -5.44 19.61 -3.74
C ASP A 248 -4.97 19.17 -2.35
N PRO A 249 -4.04 18.21 -2.24
CA PRO A 249 -3.66 17.62 -0.95
C PRO A 249 -2.89 18.57 -0.02
N LEU A 250 -2.52 19.77 -0.49
CA LEU A 250 -1.90 20.79 0.35
C LEU A 250 -2.82 21.96 0.64
N LYS A 251 -3.67 22.35 -0.31
CA LYS A 251 -4.57 23.50 -0.14
C LYS A 251 -5.86 23.14 0.60
N ASP A 252 -6.38 21.95 0.35
CA ASP A 252 -7.64 21.47 0.91
C ASP A 252 -7.43 20.56 2.14
N PHE A 253 -6.18 20.42 2.59
CA PHE A 253 -5.86 19.70 3.83
C PHE A 253 -6.23 20.52 5.06
N ASP A 254 -7.08 19.94 5.91
CA ASP A 254 -7.40 20.49 7.22
C ASP A 254 -6.67 19.71 8.33
N PRO A 255 -5.61 20.28 8.95
CA PRO A 255 -4.85 19.60 9.99
C PRO A 255 -5.68 19.34 11.26
N GLU A 256 -6.78 20.08 11.48
CA GLU A 256 -7.65 19.82 12.64
C GLU A 256 -8.32 18.45 12.54
N LYS A 257 -8.63 17.95 11.33
CA LYS A 257 -9.16 16.59 11.16
C LYS A 257 -8.22 15.52 11.72
N VAL A 258 -6.90 15.72 11.60
CA VAL A 258 -5.90 14.79 12.14
C VAL A 258 -5.75 14.99 13.66
N ARG A 259 -5.71 16.24 14.13
CA ARG A 259 -5.59 16.57 15.56
C ARG A 259 -6.77 16.09 16.39
N SER A 260 -7.98 16.15 15.83
CA SER A 260 -9.22 15.72 16.47
C SER A 260 -9.62 14.28 16.12
N PHE A 261 -8.75 13.52 15.43
CA PHE A 261 -9.06 12.15 15.04
C PHE A 261 -9.16 11.23 16.27
N GLU A 262 -10.28 10.51 16.42
CA GLU A 262 -10.51 9.67 17.60
C GLU A 262 -9.41 8.61 17.79
N LYS A 263 -8.87 8.07 16.69
CA LYS A 263 -7.80 7.06 16.72
C LYS A 263 -6.40 7.66 16.57
N ARG A 264 -6.22 8.97 16.79
CA ARG A 264 -4.92 9.65 16.64
C ARG A 264 -3.80 8.99 17.43
N ASP A 265 -4.06 8.56 18.67
CA ASP A 265 -3.06 7.92 19.53
C ASP A 265 -2.61 6.54 19.03
N THR A 266 -3.28 5.98 18.01
CA THR A 266 -2.90 4.73 17.34
C THR A 266 -2.03 4.96 16.11
N LEU A 267 -1.85 6.21 15.67
CA LEU A 267 -1.00 6.56 14.54
C LEU A 267 0.46 6.62 15.01
N LYS A 268 1.28 5.76 14.42
CA LYS A 268 2.69 5.58 14.79
C LYS A 268 3.63 6.35 13.87
N TYR A 269 3.20 6.72 12.66
CA TYR A 269 3.99 7.45 11.67
C TYR A 269 3.31 8.75 11.22
N TYR A 270 2.06 8.65 10.77
CA TYR A 270 1.34 9.76 10.16
C TYR A 270 0.89 10.79 11.20
N ASN A 271 1.11 12.06 10.90
CA ASN A 271 0.57 13.21 11.63
C ASN A 271 0.40 14.39 10.66
N GLU A 272 -0.14 15.50 11.15
CA GLU A 272 -0.46 16.66 10.32
C GLU A 272 0.78 17.31 9.68
N GLU A 273 1.94 17.30 10.35
CA GLU A 273 3.19 17.82 9.80
C GLU A 273 3.77 16.89 8.73
N ILE A 274 3.75 15.58 8.99
CA ILE A 274 4.21 14.54 8.07
C ILE A 274 3.38 14.55 6.78
N HIS A 275 2.06 14.77 6.88
CA HIS A 275 1.21 14.96 5.70
C HIS A 275 1.79 16.00 4.76
N VAL A 276 1.97 17.24 5.24
CA VAL A 276 2.47 18.35 4.42
C VAL A 276 3.91 18.12 3.97
N ALA A 277 4.77 17.64 4.87
CA ALA A 277 6.18 17.41 4.60
C ALA A 277 6.43 16.33 3.54
N SER A 278 5.57 15.30 3.47
CA SER A 278 5.71 14.20 2.51
C SER A 278 5.67 14.64 1.04
N PHE A 279 5.02 15.77 0.74
CA PHE A 279 4.96 16.35 -0.61
C PHE A 279 6.20 17.19 -0.98
N ALA A 280 7.16 17.35 -0.06
CA ALA A 280 8.40 18.06 -0.31
C ALA A 280 9.42 17.16 -1.03
N LEU A 281 9.41 17.21 -2.37
CA LEU A 281 10.24 16.33 -3.19
C LEU A 281 11.70 16.84 -3.36
N PRO A 282 12.71 15.97 -3.19
CA PRO A 282 14.09 16.20 -3.61
C PRO A 282 14.19 16.52 -5.10
N ASN A 283 15.24 17.24 -5.49
CA ASN A 283 15.41 17.68 -6.88
C ASN A 283 15.50 16.51 -7.87
N PHE A 284 16.14 15.39 -7.49
CA PHE A 284 16.25 14.24 -8.39
C PHE A 284 14.89 13.57 -8.66
N VAL A 285 13.98 13.57 -7.68
CA VAL A 285 12.60 13.08 -7.85
C VAL A 285 11.79 14.05 -8.72
N LYS A 286 11.92 15.36 -8.49
CA LYS A 286 11.26 16.38 -9.34
C LYS A 286 11.67 16.24 -10.80
N LYS A 287 12.94 15.97 -11.06
CA LYS A 287 13.48 15.67 -12.39
C LYS A 287 12.87 14.41 -12.97
N LEU A 288 12.80 13.33 -12.18
CA LEU A 288 12.27 12.04 -12.59
C LEU A 288 10.82 12.14 -13.12
N ILE A 289 10.00 12.96 -12.46
CA ILE A 289 8.58 13.15 -12.82
C ILE A 289 8.32 14.41 -13.68
N GLY A 290 9.38 15.09 -14.13
CA GLY A 290 9.29 16.21 -15.08
C GLY A 290 8.62 17.48 -14.55
N ILE A 291 8.81 17.83 -13.27
CA ILE A 291 8.22 19.03 -12.63
C ILE A 291 9.28 20.05 -12.17
N GLU A 292 10.45 20.05 -12.81
CA GLU A 292 11.48 21.07 -12.56
C GLU A 292 10.90 22.49 -12.75
N LYS A 293 11.25 23.40 -11.84
CA LYS A 293 10.96 24.83 -11.95
C LYS A 293 12.11 25.54 -12.64
#